data_AF-A0A6I8QBX6-F1
#
_entry.id   AF-A0A6I8QBX6-F1
#
_cell.length_a   1.000
_cell.length_b   1.000
_cell.length_c   1.000
_cell.angle_alpha   90.00
_cell.angle_beta   90.00
_cell.angle_gamma   90.00
#
_symmetry.space_group_name_H-M   'P 1'
#
loop_
_entity.id
_entity.type
_entity.pdbx_description
1 polymer ?
#
loop_
_entity_poly.entity_id
_entity_poly.type
_entity_poly.pdbx_seq_one_letter_code
_entity_poly.pdbx_strand_id
1 'polypeptide(L)'
;MAFARPAHTLRQRPAGSYLRTQRAVPRRSIRESRCFRAASITEWEETIDSPLRQQICKPVTACTKPNADMVDFGKWPLFALLSPQDLASIRQACIFGSAANEAIYTTQNNEVFVFGMNSSNCLGTGDNQSTIIPRRLDVLCGKRIVDLSYGSGPHILVCNEDGEVYSWGHNGYSQLGNGNAIQGVAPVQVCMELLAKKVVQVACGSHHSMALTSDGEVFCWGYNNCGQVGSGTTANQSVPRRVSATLQSKVVVSIAAGQSSSMAVTDNGHVYCWGYNGTGQLGIGNTGNQLMPCRLVFAHPVCIIQVVLGYAHTLALSDQGVLYAWGANSHGQLGIGNKSNQTAPVKVGTNERMVEVTACHSTNISAAKSQSGQVYMWGLCRGQSLLSPHLTHFSCTDDVFACFSNPPVMWRFLSVDFSLLSNLADTSCRKHFRTMFQSHWNENSKDMIEIDQFSYAVYRAFLEYLYTDNVDLPPEDAIGLLDLATSYCENRLKKLCQHIIKRGITVDNAFLLLSAAVRYEAEDLEDFCFRFCVNHLTDVTQTDAFWQMDGMLLKDFIVKAGRSGGFRN
;
A
#
# COMPACT_ATOMS: atom_id res chain seq x y z
N MET A 1 -43.93 -14.41 57.59
CA MET A 1 -44.03 -14.16 59.05
C MET A 1 -43.51 -12.76 59.34
N ALA A 2 -44.40 -11.92 59.90
CA ALA A 2 -44.19 -10.82 60.86
C ALA A 2 -42.95 -9.88 60.74
N PHE A 3 -43.13 -8.59 60.41
CA PHE A 3 -43.41 -7.41 61.29
C PHE A 3 -42.10 -6.76 61.84
N ALA A 4 -41.86 -5.44 61.92
CA ALA A 4 -42.71 -4.25 61.81
C ALA A 4 -41.91 -2.94 61.56
N ARG A 5 -42.67 -1.94 61.09
CA ARG A 5 -42.59 -0.44 60.99
C ARG A 5 -42.07 0.34 62.23
N PRO A 6 -42.02 1.72 62.28
CA PRO A 6 -42.79 2.79 61.55
C PRO A 6 -41.96 4.02 61.02
N ALA A 7 -42.37 4.88 60.05
CA ALA A 7 -43.50 5.85 59.87
C ALA A 7 -43.51 6.98 60.93
N HIS A 8 -43.69 8.31 60.73
CA HIS A 8 -44.25 9.23 59.71
C HIS A 8 -43.81 10.69 60.06
N THR A 9 -43.82 11.66 59.12
CA THR A 9 -44.67 12.90 59.18
C THR A 9 -44.43 13.89 58.01
N LEU A 10 -45.54 14.47 57.54
CA LEU A 10 -45.68 15.50 56.49
C LEU A 10 -45.44 16.93 57.01
N ARG A 11 -45.09 17.87 56.11
CA ARG A 11 -45.78 19.18 55.99
C ARG A 11 -45.50 19.93 54.68
N GLN A 12 -46.48 20.75 54.29
CA GLN A 12 -46.71 21.44 53.02
C GLN A 12 -45.99 22.82 52.89
N ARG A 13 -45.76 23.23 51.62
CA ARG A 13 -45.74 24.56 50.93
C ARG A 13 -46.06 25.86 51.73
N PRO A 14 -45.58 27.07 51.32
CA PRO A 14 -45.99 27.72 50.05
C PRO A 14 -44.99 28.69 49.35
N ALA A 15 -45.48 29.24 48.22
CA ALA A 15 -44.84 30.13 47.25
C ALA A 15 -44.74 31.61 47.70
N GLY A 16 -43.85 32.37 47.06
CA GLY A 16 -43.74 33.82 47.18
C GLY A 16 -43.08 34.48 45.95
N SER A 17 -43.87 35.31 45.28
CA SER A 17 -43.59 36.20 44.14
C SER A 17 -42.68 37.39 44.48
N TYR A 18 -41.94 37.95 43.50
CA TYR A 18 -41.72 39.41 43.42
C TYR A 18 -41.54 39.91 41.97
N LEU A 19 -42.28 40.99 41.70
CA LEU A 19 -42.36 41.78 40.47
C LEU A 19 -41.31 42.90 40.43
N ARG A 20 -40.72 43.09 39.24
CA ARG A 20 -40.64 44.33 38.43
C ARG A 20 -40.30 45.66 39.13
N THR A 21 -39.26 46.34 38.64
CA THR A 21 -39.29 47.82 38.44
C THR A 21 -38.53 48.23 37.17
N GLN A 22 -39.20 49.04 36.35
CA GLN A 22 -38.68 49.76 35.19
C GLN A 22 -38.12 51.13 35.62
N ARG A 23 -37.11 51.64 34.92
CA ARG A 23 -36.95 53.08 34.64
C ARG A 23 -36.39 53.28 33.22
N ALA A 24 -37.09 54.10 32.44
CA ALA A 24 -36.69 54.68 31.16
C ALA A 24 -36.27 56.15 31.39
N VAL A 25 -35.42 56.76 30.54
CA VAL A 25 -35.72 57.81 29.52
C VAL A 25 -34.44 58.71 29.40
N PRO A 26 -34.06 59.47 28.32
CA PRO A 26 -34.28 59.39 26.87
C PRO A 26 -33.02 59.61 25.94
N ARG A 27 -33.18 59.16 24.67
CA ARG A 27 -32.78 59.70 23.34
C ARG A 27 -31.69 60.80 23.18
N ARG A 28 -30.76 60.55 22.23
CA ARG A 28 -30.57 61.36 21.00
C ARG A 28 -29.98 60.53 19.83
N SER A 29 -30.45 60.87 18.63
CA SER A 29 -30.28 60.29 17.28
C SER A 29 -28.82 60.14 16.81
N ILE A 30 -28.48 59.23 15.89
CA ILE A 30 -28.64 59.35 14.42
C ILE A 30 -28.44 57.99 13.71
N ARG A 31 -29.35 57.69 12.74
CA ARG A 31 -29.28 56.87 11.49
C ARG A 31 -28.38 55.60 11.50
N GLU A 32 -28.84 54.40 11.14
CA GLU A 32 -29.58 54.02 9.93
C GLU A 32 -30.28 52.64 10.09
N SER A 33 -31.35 52.47 9.32
CA SER A 33 -32.26 51.31 9.23
C SER A 33 -31.60 50.18 8.40
N ARG A 34 -31.91 48.87 8.45
CA ARG A 34 -33.07 48.07 8.85
C ARG A 34 -32.64 46.59 8.85
N CYS A 35 -33.33 45.78 9.65
CA CYS A 35 -33.22 44.32 9.74
C CYS A 35 -33.31 43.60 8.37
N PHE A 36 -32.54 42.51 8.21
CA PHE A 36 -32.96 41.37 7.39
C PHE A 36 -32.81 40.06 8.18
N ARG A 37 -33.90 39.29 8.12
CA ARG A 37 -34.08 37.95 8.66
C ARG A 37 -33.14 36.97 7.96
N ALA A 38 -32.79 35.91 8.68
CA ALA A 38 -32.21 34.69 8.14
C ALA A 38 -33.02 34.19 6.94
N ALA A 39 -32.37 34.15 5.78
CA ALA A 39 -32.80 33.43 4.60
C ALA A 39 -31.63 32.53 4.18
N SER A 40 -31.96 31.28 3.89
CA SER A 40 -31.08 30.17 3.54
C SER A 40 -30.29 30.44 2.26
N ILE A 41 -29.02 30.01 2.24
CA ILE A 41 -28.10 30.01 1.09
C ILE A 41 -28.48 28.88 0.10
N THR A 42 -29.76 28.79 -0.29
CA THR A 42 -30.24 27.73 -1.19
C THR A 42 -31.06 28.24 -2.38
N GLU A 43 -31.15 29.56 -2.62
CA GLU A 43 -32.01 30.10 -3.69
C GLU A 43 -31.32 31.12 -4.63
N TRP A 44 -29.99 31.04 -4.81
CA TRP A 44 -29.25 31.95 -5.71
C TRP A 44 -28.47 31.27 -6.84
N GLU A 45 -28.62 29.95 -7.06
CA GLU A 45 -27.88 29.22 -8.10
C GLU A 45 -28.69 28.88 -9.38
N GLU A 46 -29.93 29.35 -9.53
CA GLU A 46 -30.80 28.96 -10.67
C GLU A 46 -30.96 30.01 -11.79
N THR A 47 -30.04 30.97 -11.96
CA THR A 47 -30.22 31.95 -13.06
C THR A 47 -28.94 32.52 -13.65
N ILE A 48 -28.05 31.67 -14.19
CA ILE A 48 -27.11 32.10 -15.25
C ILE A 48 -26.99 30.98 -16.30
N ASP A 49 -27.74 31.14 -17.38
CA ASP A 49 -27.65 30.36 -18.60
C ASP A 49 -26.60 31.02 -19.51
N SER A 50 -25.50 30.35 -19.84
CA SER A 50 -24.64 30.78 -20.96
C SER A 50 -23.86 29.61 -21.59
N PRO A 51 -23.63 29.62 -22.93
CA PRO A 51 -23.04 28.50 -23.67
C PRO A 51 -21.53 28.27 -23.40
N LEU A 52 -20.91 29.06 -22.52
CA LEU A 52 -19.48 28.99 -22.21
C LEU A 52 -19.11 27.85 -21.23
N ARG A 53 -20.08 27.17 -20.62
CA ARG A 53 -19.84 25.95 -19.81
C ARG A 53 -19.51 24.71 -20.66
N GLN A 54 -19.87 24.68 -21.94
CA GLN A 54 -19.66 23.51 -22.81
C GLN A 54 -18.25 23.43 -23.42
N GLN A 55 -17.40 24.45 -23.27
CA GLN A 55 -16.00 24.40 -23.71
C GLN A 55 -14.98 24.14 -22.60
N ILE A 56 -15.38 24.20 -21.31
CA ILE A 56 -14.49 23.98 -20.17
C ILE A 56 -14.68 22.59 -19.52
N CYS A 57 -15.77 21.88 -19.84
CA CYS A 57 -16.01 20.52 -19.38
C CYS A 57 -16.20 19.58 -20.58
N LYS A 58 -15.13 19.36 -21.35
CA LYS A 58 -15.04 18.10 -22.11
C LYS A 58 -14.81 16.98 -21.08
N PRO A 59 -15.42 15.80 -21.25
CA PRO A 59 -15.12 14.67 -20.39
C PRO A 59 -13.62 14.45 -20.47
N VAL A 60 -12.94 14.56 -19.33
CA VAL A 60 -11.63 13.92 -19.18
C VAL A 60 -11.94 12.44 -19.28
N THR A 61 -11.91 11.93 -20.51
CA THR A 61 -11.77 10.52 -20.82
C THR A 61 -10.83 9.93 -19.81
N ALA A 62 -11.32 8.94 -19.08
CA ALA A 62 -10.62 7.98 -18.22
C ALA A 62 -9.21 8.40 -17.87
N CYS A 63 -8.97 8.74 -16.59
CA CYS A 63 -7.65 8.89 -15.98
C CYS A 63 -6.63 8.10 -16.80
N THR A 64 -5.88 8.82 -17.64
CA THR A 64 -4.75 8.24 -18.37
C THR A 64 -3.93 7.56 -17.29
N LYS A 65 -3.80 6.23 -17.41
CA LYS A 65 -3.03 5.41 -16.48
C LYS A 65 -1.77 6.19 -16.11
N PRO A 66 -1.43 6.34 -14.81
CA PRO A 66 -0.16 6.94 -14.45
C PRO A 66 0.91 6.21 -15.25
N ASN A 67 1.86 6.97 -15.81
CA ASN A 67 3.03 6.44 -16.51
C ASN A 67 3.45 5.17 -15.78
N ALA A 68 3.55 4.05 -16.50
CA ALA A 68 3.86 2.76 -15.90
C ALA A 68 5.30 2.81 -15.39
N ASP A 69 5.46 3.37 -14.20
CA ASP A 69 6.72 3.44 -13.49
C ASP A 69 7.12 2.02 -13.15
N MET A 70 8.37 1.70 -13.48
CA MET A 70 9.00 0.40 -13.31
C MET A 70 8.72 -0.18 -11.92
N VAL A 71 7.97 -1.27 -11.85
CA VAL A 71 7.80 -2.02 -10.61
C VAL A 71 8.53 -3.35 -10.69
N ASP A 72 9.48 -3.54 -9.79
CA ASP A 72 10.24 -4.77 -9.64
C ASP A 72 9.46 -5.74 -8.73
N PHE A 73 8.89 -6.79 -9.33
CA PHE A 73 8.23 -7.85 -8.56
C PHE A 73 9.19 -8.61 -7.64
N GLY A 74 10.51 -8.53 -7.85
CA GLY A 74 11.52 -9.12 -6.97
C GLY A 74 11.52 -8.53 -5.56
N LYS A 75 11.02 -7.31 -5.38
CA LYS A 75 10.86 -6.68 -4.05
C LYS A 75 9.72 -7.28 -3.23
N TRP A 76 8.87 -8.06 -3.88
CA TRP A 76 7.75 -8.72 -3.24
C TRP A 76 8.11 -10.18 -2.93
N PRO A 77 8.26 -10.56 -1.65
CA PRO A 77 8.83 -11.85 -1.26
C PRO A 77 8.14 -13.06 -1.90
N LEU A 78 6.82 -13.00 -2.09
CA LEU A 78 6.06 -14.12 -2.64
C LEU A 78 6.36 -14.36 -4.13
N PHE A 79 6.58 -13.30 -4.93
CA PHE A 79 6.91 -13.44 -6.34
C PHE A 79 8.33 -13.93 -6.57
N ALA A 80 9.23 -13.81 -5.59
CA ALA A 80 10.55 -14.43 -5.64
C ALA A 80 10.50 -15.96 -5.82
N LEU A 81 9.38 -16.62 -5.46
CA LEU A 81 9.18 -18.06 -5.62
C LEU A 81 8.96 -18.50 -7.09
N LEU A 82 8.60 -17.56 -7.98
CA LEU A 82 8.31 -17.84 -9.39
C LEU A 82 9.59 -17.97 -10.22
N SER A 83 9.54 -18.75 -11.30
CA SER A 83 10.65 -18.84 -12.25
C SER A 83 10.83 -17.52 -13.03
N PRO A 84 12.01 -17.23 -13.64
CA PRO A 84 12.15 -16.04 -14.48
C PRO A 84 11.14 -16.00 -15.63
N GLN A 85 10.79 -17.17 -16.17
CA GLN A 85 9.82 -17.30 -17.26
C GLN A 85 8.41 -16.94 -16.78
N ASP A 86 8.01 -17.42 -15.60
CA ASP A 86 6.72 -17.09 -15.01
C ASP A 86 6.64 -15.60 -14.69
N LEU A 87 7.67 -15.02 -14.06
CA LEU A 87 7.76 -13.58 -13.81
C LEU A 87 7.65 -12.77 -15.10
N ALA A 88 8.35 -13.22 -16.15
CA ALA A 88 8.29 -12.60 -17.48
C ALA A 88 7.00 -12.91 -18.25
N SER A 89 6.04 -13.61 -17.67
CA SER A 89 4.69 -13.73 -18.22
C SER A 89 3.70 -12.79 -17.53
N ILE A 90 4.02 -12.29 -16.33
CA ILE A 90 3.09 -11.52 -15.48
C ILE A 90 2.78 -10.17 -16.12
N ARG A 91 1.52 -9.95 -16.46
CA ARG A 91 1.00 -8.66 -16.89
C ARG A 91 0.52 -7.82 -15.70
N GLN A 92 -0.22 -8.44 -14.78
CA GLN A 92 -0.75 -7.79 -13.59
C GLN A 92 -0.69 -8.73 -12.39
N ALA A 93 -0.56 -8.18 -11.19
CA ALA A 93 -0.43 -8.97 -9.97
C ALA A 93 -0.97 -8.24 -8.74
N CYS A 94 -1.36 -9.01 -7.73
CA CYS A 94 -1.72 -8.53 -6.41
C CYS A 94 -1.16 -9.49 -5.36
N ILE A 95 -0.50 -8.94 -4.33
CA ILE A 95 -0.23 -9.64 -3.07
C ILE A 95 -1.18 -9.11 -2.01
N PHE A 96 -1.79 -10.04 -1.30
CA PHE A 96 -2.84 -9.74 -0.34
C PHE A 96 -2.76 -10.67 0.87
N GLY A 97 -3.73 -10.50 1.77
CA GLY A 97 -3.87 -11.29 2.99
C GLY A 97 -3.23 -10.65 4.21
N SER A 98 -3.52 -11.22 5.39
CA SER A 98 -3.12 -10.64 6.69
C SER A 98 -1.61 -10.70 6.94
N ALA A 99 -0.91 -11.61 6.24
CA ALA A 99 0.54 -11.79 6.33
C ALA A 99 1.24 -11.56 4.97
N ALA A 100 0.53 -11.05 3.96
CA ALA A 100 1.04 -10.90 2.59
C ALA A 100 1.56 -12.19 1.95
N ASN A 101 0.91 -13.33 2.24
CA ASN A 101 1.36 -14.65 1.82
C ASN A 101 0.48 -15.23 0.72
N GLU A 102 -0.36 -14.41 0.10
CA GLU A 102 -1.29 -14.80 -0.93
C GLU A 102 -1.08 -13.92 -2.16
N ALA A 103 -0.99 -14.54 -3.35
CA ALA A 103 -0.88 -13.82 -4.60
C ALA A 103 -1.84 -14.34 -5.65
N ILE A 104 -2.26 -13.40 -6.49
CA ILE A 104 -2.98 -13.62 -7.73
C ILE A 104 -2.30 -12.80 -8.81
N TYR A 105 -2.12 -13.38 -9.99
CA TYR A 105 -1.55 -12.68 -11.12
C TYR A 105 -2.20 -13.11 -12.44
N THR A 106 -2.21 -12.21 -13.41
CA THR A 106 -2.64 -12.47 -14.78
C THR A 106 -1.44 -12.46 -15.71
N THR A 107 -1.40 -13.35 -16.68
CA THR A 107 -0.36 -13.38 -17.71
C THR A 107 -0.70 -12.47 -18.90
N GLN A 108 0.26 -12.23 -19.78
CA GLN A 108 0.03 -11.55 -21.07
C GLN A 108 -1.03 -12.26 -21.93
N ASN A 109 -1.20 -13.57 -21.75
CA ASN A 109 -2.18 -14.39 -22.48
C ASN A 109 -3.56 -14.44 -21.80
N ASN A 110 -3.82 -13.56 -20.82
CA ASN A 110 -5.05 -13.52 -20.02
C ASN A 110 -5.34 -14.84 -19.27
N GLU A 111 -4.30 -15.57 -18.87
CA GLU A 111 -4.44 -16.65 -17.90
C GLU A 111 -4.34 -16.10 -16.49
N VAL A 112 -5.04 -16.71 -15.53
CA VAL A 112 -5.06 -16.27 -14.14
C VAL A 112 -4.48 -17.36 -13.25
N PHE A 113 -3.52 -17.00 -12.43
CA PHE A 113 -2.84 -17.90 -11.51
C PHE A 113 -2.88 -17.38 -10.08
N VAL A 114 -2.91 -18.31 -9.14
CA VAL A 114 -2.90 -18.06 -7.71
C VAL A 114 -1.91 -18.97 -7.01
N PHE A 115 -1.32 -18.48 -5.93
CA PHE A 115 -0.50 -19.27 -5.03
C PHE A 115 -0.36 -18.56 -3.68
N GLY A 116 0.10 -19.29 -2.68
CA GLY A 116 0.29 -18.80 -1.33
C GLY A 116 -0.49 -19.60 -0.29
N MET A 117 -0.76 -18.95 0.83
CA MET A 117 -1.62 -19.47 1.89
C MET A 117 -3.08 -19.44 1.43
N ASN A 118 -3.83 -20.50 1.70
CA ASN A 118 -5.25 -20.58 1.32
C ASN A 118 -6.17 -20.43 2.54
N SER A 119 -6.02 -19.30 3.24
CA SER A 119 -6.87 -18.98 4.39
C SER A 119 -8.27 -18.62 3.91
N SER A 120 -9.33 -19.20 4.51
CA SER A 120 -10.73 -18.96 4.10
C SER A 120 -11.02 -19.22 2.60
N ASN A 121 -10.27 -20.13 1.96
CA ASN A 121 -10.39 -20.45 0.54
C ASN A 121 -10.12 -19.26 -0.42
N CYS A 122 -9.30 -18.30 0.00
CA CYS A 122 -9.01 -17.09 -0.74
C CYS A 122 -8.26 -17.31 -2.06
N LEU A 123 -7.65 -18.47 -2.29
CA LEU A 123 -7.05 -18.79 -3.59
C LEU A 123 -8.10 -19.17 -4.63
N GLY A 124 -9.29 -19.65 -4.22
CA GLY A 124 -10.35 -19.99 -5.18
C GLY A 124 -10.06 -21.23 -6.02
N THR A 125 -9.20 -22.13 -5.53
CA THR A 125 -8.73 -23.32 -6.27
C THR A 125 -9.70 -24.51 -6.26
N GLY A 126 -10.87 -24.37 -5.62
CA GLY A 126 -11.83 -25.45 -5.39
C GLY A 126 -11.54 -26.30 -4.15
N ASP A 127 -10.49 -25.96 -3.41
CA ASP A 127 -10.05 -26.64 -2.19
C ASP A 127 -9.52 -25.62 -1.17
N ASN A 128 -9.11 -26.11 0.01
CA ASN A 128 -8.54 -25.33 1.11
C ASN A 128 -7.01 -25.49 1.23
N GLN A 129 -6.34 -25.99 0.18
CA GLN A 129 -4.91 -26.29 0.25
C GLN A 129 -4.08 -25.06 -0.11
N SER A 130 -3.08 -24.78 0.72
CA SER A 130 -2.05 -23.78 0.41
C SER A 130 -1.06 -24.37 -0.59
N THR A 131 -0.50 -23.53 -1.45
CA THR A 131 0.45 -23.97 -2.49
C THR A 131 1.50 -22.91 -2.73
N ILE A 132 2.76 -23.32 -2.88
CA ILE A 132 3.82 -22.42 -3.37
C ILE A 132 3.99 -22.52 -4.89
N ILE A 133 3.32 -23.48 -5.52
CA ILE A 133 3.30 -23.65 -6.97
C ILE A 133 2.06 -22.94 -7.51
N PRO A 134 2.21 -22.05 -8.51
CA PRO A 134 1.09 -21.42 -9.19
C PRO A 134 0.06 -22.42 -9.67
N ARG A 135 -1.19 -22.21 -9.27
CA ARG A 135 -2.35 -22.95 -9.75
C ARG A 135 -3.19 -22.04 -10.64
N ARG A 136 -3.63 -22.57 -11.77
CA ARG A 136 -4.45 -21.84 -12.72
C ARG A 136 -5.91 -21.79 -12.24
N LEU A 137 -6.56 -20.64 -12.40
CA LEU A 137 -7.99 -20.47 -12.17
C LEU A 137 -8.75 -20.52 -13.50
N ASP A 138 -9.11 -21.74 -13.93
CA ASP A 138 -9.70 -21.97 -15.25
C ASP A 138 -10.98 -21.15 -15.51
N VAL A 139 -11.77 -20.85 -14.48
CA VAL A 139 -13.00 -20.03 -14.58
C VAL A 139 -12.72 -18.60 -15.06
N LEU A 140 -11.54 -18.06 -14.73
CA LEU A 140 -11.15 -16.69 -15.06
C LEU A 140 -10.23 -16.62 -16.29
N CYS A 141 -9.71 -17.75 -16.76
CA CYS A 141 -8.85 -17.78 -17.95
C CYS A 141 -9.61 -17.32 -19.20
N GLY A 142 -8.96 -16.47 -20.00
CA GLY A 142 -9.57 -15.84 -21.17
C GLY A 142 -10.47 -14.64 -20.84
N LYS A 143 -10.80 -14.41 -19.56
CA LYS A 143 -11.47 -13.20 -19.11
C LYS A 143 -10.42 -12.16 -18.78
N ARG A 144 -10.34 -11.10 -19.59
CA ARG A 144 -9.36 -10.03 -19.38
C ARG A 144 -9.72 -9.25 -18.10
N ILE A 145 -9.07 -9.57 -16.99
CA ILE A 145 -9.26 -8.88 -15.71
C ILE A 145 -8.82 -7.42 -15.85
N VAL A 146 -9.67 -6.50 -15.38
CA VAL A 146 -9.44 -5.06 -15.41
C VAL A 146 -9.07 -4.55 -14.03
N ASP A 147 -9.80 -4.99 -13.01
CA ASP A 147 -9.60 -4.55 -11.63
C ASP A 147 -9.78 -5.71 -10.65
N LEU A 148 -9.09 -5.62 -9.51
CA LEU A 148 -9.10 -6.61 -8.44
C LEU A 148 -8.97 -5.91 -7.09
N SER A 149 -9.80 -6.34 -6.14
CA SER A 149 -9.72 -5.91 -4.75
C SER A 149 -9.93 -7.07 -3.79
N TYR A 150 -9.41 -6.94 -2.57
CA TYR A 150 -9.47 -7.98 -1.54
C TYR A 150 -9.77 -7.40 -0.16
N GLY A 151 -10.36 -8.20 0.73
CA GLY A 151 -10.58 -7.82 2.14
C GLY A 151 -9.66 -8.49 3.16
N SER A 152 -9.86 -8.22 4.45
CA SER A 152 -8.96 -8.65 5.54
C SER A 152 -9.21 -10.08 6.06
N GLY A 153 -10.45 -10.58 6.02
CA GLY A 153 -10.70 -12.03 6.02
C GLY A 153 -10.84 -12.40 4.56
N PRO A 154 -9.79 -12.91 3.90
CA PRO A 154 -9.59 -12.59 2.49
C PRO A 154 -10.73 -13.15 1.65
N HIS A 155 -11.48 -12.21 1.09
CA HIS A 155 -12.43 -12.41 0.01
C HIS A 155 -11.93 -11.58 -1.15
N ILE A 156 -12.11 -12.08 -2.35
CA ILE A 156 -11.60 -11.45 -3.57
C ILE A 156 -12.78 -11.01 -4.40
N LEU A 157 -12.67 -9.81 -4.97
CA LEU A 157 -13.52 -9.32 -6.05
C LEU A 157 -12.63 -9.06 -7.25
N VAL A 158 -13.08 -9.52 -8.41
CA VAL A 158 -12.46 -9.16 -9.70
C VAL A 158 -13.55 -8.70 -10.65
N CYS A 159 -13.24 -7.72 -11.50
CA CYS A 159 -14.05 -7.44 -12.68
C CYS A 159 -13.23 -7.56 -13.96
N ASN A 160 -13.88 -8.03 -15.02
CA ASN A 160 -13.25 -8.18 -16.34
C ASN A 160 -13.66 -7.04 -17.30
N GLU A 161 -13.11 -7.06 -18.51
CA GLU A 161 -13.39 -6.05 -19.55
C GLU A 161 -14.86 -6.00 -20.00
N ASP A 162 -15.54 -7.15 -19.93
CA ASP A 162 -16.97 -7.27 -20.23
C ASP A 162 -17.84 -6.65 -19.12
N GLY A 163 -17.24 -6.37 -17.96
CA GLY A 163 -17.89 -5.79 -16.78
C GLY A 163 -18.53 -6.82 -15.86
N GLU A 164 -18.23 -8.11 -16.04
CA GLU A 164 -18.66 -9.17 -15.15
C GLU A 164 -17.84 -9.15 -13.85
N VAL A 165 -18.49 -9.39 -12.72
CA VAL A 165 -17.85 -9.45 -11.40
C VAL A 165 -17.82 -10.90 -10.92
N TYR A 166 -16.66 -11.35 -10.44
CA TYR A 166 -16.49 -12.65 -9.78
C TYR A 166 -16.03 -12.45 -8.35
N SER A 167 -16.46 -13.34 -7.46
CA SER A 167 -16.06 -13.33 -6.06
C SER A 167 -15.83 -14.74 -5.49
N TRP A 168 -14.93 -14.84 -4.51
CA TRP A 168 -14.65 -16.05 -3.74
C TRP A 168 -13.89 -15.74 -2.45
N GLY A 169 -13.62 -16.76 -1.64
CA GLY A 169 -12.94 -16.65 -0.35
C GLY A 169 -13.90 -16.50 0.82
N HIS A 170 -13.55 -15.65 1.79
CA HIS A 170 -14.33 -15.51 3.01
C HIS A 170 -15.75 -14.99 2.75
N ASN A 171 -16.78 -15.55 3.38
CA ASN A 171 -18.18 -15.09 3.22
C ASN A 171 -19.00 -14.98 4.51
N GLY A 172 -18.37 -14.98 5.70
CA GLY A 172 -19.09 -15.00 6.98
C GLY A 172 -20.08 -13.85 7.21
N TYR A 173 -19.93 -12.73 6.48
CA TYR A 173 -20.81 -11.56 6.54
C TYR A 173 -21.47 -11.25 5.19
N SER A 174 -21.53 -12.24 4.29
CA SER A 174 -22.13 -12.16 2.96
C SER A 174 -21.42 -11.22 1.97
N GLN A 175 -20.13 -10.95 2.17
CA GLN A 175 -19.31 -10.12 1.28
C GLN A 175 -19.13 -10.66 -0.15
N LEU A 176 -19.48 -11.91 -0.44
CA LEU A 176 -19.45 -12.45 -1.80
C LEU A 176 -20.67 -12.04 -2.64
N GLY A 177 -21.74 -11.52 -2.02
CA GLY A 177 -22.90 -11.02 -2.79
C GLY A 177 -23.70 -12.11 -3.50
N ASN A 178 -23.56 -13.37 -3.10
CA ASN A 178 -24.16 -14.54 -3.73
C ASN A 178 -25.45 -15.03 -3.05
N GLY A 179 -26.10 -14.16 -2.26
CA GLY A 179 -27.35 -14.46 -1.55
C GLY A 179 -27.20 -15.31 -0.29
N ASN A 180 -25.98 -15.67 0.11
CA ASN A 180 -25.73 -16.49 1.30
C ASN A 180 -24.48 -16.01 2.09
N ALA A 181 -24.11 -16.75 3.15
CA ALA A 181 -22.94 -16.47 3.99
C ALA A 181 -21.92 -17.64 4.01
N ILE A 182 -21.94 -18.47 2.95
CA ILE A 182 -21.10 -19.67 2.81
C ILE A 182 -19.81 -19.28 2.09
N GLN A 183 -18.67 -19.72 2.63
CA GLN A 183 -17.33 -19.47 2.08
C GLN A 183 -17.25 -19.92 0.61
N GLY A 184 -16.68 -19.10 -0.27
CA GLY A 184 -16.53 -19.41 -1.69
C GLY A 184 -15.21 -20.14 -1.94
N VAL A 185 -15.27 -21.41 -2.34
CA VAL A 185 -14.05 -22.21 -2.64
C VAL A 185 -13.49 -21.99 -4.03
N ALA A 186 -14.24 -21.36 -4.93
CA ALA A 186 -13.85 -21.06 -6.31
C ALA A 186 -14.50 -19.76 -6.78
N PRO A 187 -13.94 -19.06 -7.79
CA PRO A 187 -14.56 -17.89 -8.39
C PRO A 187 -15.99 -18.17 -8.88
N VAL A 188 -16.95 -17.40 -8.39
CA VAL A 188 -18.34 -17.44 -8.83
C VAL A 188 -18.77 -16.05 -9.28
N GLN A 189 -19.46 -15.98 -10.41
CA GLN A 189 -20.01 -14.73 -10.92
C GLN A 189 -21.06 -14.18 -9.94
N VAL A 190 -20.92 -12.90 -9.59
CA VAL A 190 -21.89 -12.20 -8.74
C VAL A 190 -23.10 -11.85 -9.61
N CYS A 191 -24.16 -12.65 -9.50
CA CYS A 191 -25.41 -12.47 -10.24
C CYS A 191 -26.27 -11.33 -9.63
N MET A 192 -27.49 -11.12 -10.16
CA MET A 192 -28.49 -10.10 -9.75
C MET A 192 -28.36 -8.74 -10.47
N GLU A 193 -28.51 -7.62 -9.77
CA GLU A 193 -28.55 -6.27 -10.36
C GLU A 193 -27.27 -5.90 -11.13
N LEU A 194 -26.14 -6.56 -10.84
CA LEU A 194 -24.88 -6.37 -11.56
C LEU A 194 -24.85 -7.05 -12.95
N LEU A 195 -25.68 -8.06 -13.23
CA LEU A 195 -25.64 -8.77 -14.53
C LEU A 195 -26.00 -7.87 -15.71
N ALA A 196 -26.85 -6.88 -15.48
CA ALA A 196 -27.28 -5.92 -16.50
C ALA A 196 -26.37 -4.67 -16.56
N LYS A 197 -25.22 -4.70 -15.90
CA LYS A 197 -24.34 -3.55 -15.72
C LYS A 197 -22.92 -3.88 -16.14
N LYS A 198 -22.22 -2.90 -16.70
CA LYS A 198 -20.80 -3.00 -16.99
C LYS A 198 -20.01 -2.45 -15.80
N VAL A 199 -19.44 -3.32 -14.96
CA VAL A 199 -18.59 -2.90 -13.84
C VAL A 199 -17.20 -2.52 -14.32
N VAL A 200 -16.68 -1.38 -13.85
CA VAL A 200 -15.38 -0.82 -14.25
C VAL A 200 -14.38 -0.73 -13.10
N GLN A 201 -14.85 -0.79 -11.85
CA GLN A 201 -13.99 -0.75 -10.65
C GLN A 201 -14.64 -1.57 -9.53
N VAL A 202 -13.82 -2.24 -8.72
CA VAL A 202 -14.24 -2.94 -7.50
C VAL A 202 -13.42 -2.47 -6.30
N ALA A 203 -14.01 -2.47 -5.11
CA ALA A 203 -13.29 -2.15 -3.88
C ALA A 203 -13.81 -3.01 -2.71
N CYS A 204 -12.90 -3.41 -1.82
CA CYS A 204 -13.21 -4.23 -0.66
C CYS A 204 -12.73 -3.52 0.61
N GLY A 205 -13.58 -3.49 1.63
CA GLY A 205 -13.12 -3.28 3.00
C GLY A 205 -12.78 -4.61 3.66
N SER A 206 -12.84 -4.69 5.00
CA SER A 206 -12.52 -5.94 5.71
C SER A 206 -13.46 -7.07 5.30
N HIS A 207 -14.76 -6.76 5.27
CA HIS A 207 -15.87 -7.70 5.10
C HIS A 207 -17.04 -7.11 4.32
N HIS A 208 -16.81 -6.06 3.52
CA HIS A 208 -17.83 -5.49 2.65
C HIS A 208 -17.22 -5.19 1.29
N SER A 209 -18.09 -5.12 0.29
CA SER A 209 -17.74 -5.12 -1.11
C SER A 209 -18.44 -3.97 -1.82
N MET A 210 -17.76 -3.39 -2.80
CA MET A 210 -18.24 -2.29 -3.62
C MET A 210 -17.96 -2.55 -5.09
N ALA A 211 -18.87 -2.10 -5.96
CA ALA A 211 -18.68 -2.08 -7.40
C ALA A 211 -19.14 -0.74 -7.98
N LEU A 212 -18.37 -0.21 -8.92
CA LEU A 212 -18.70 0.98 -9.71
C LEU A 212 -18.98 0.55 -11.15
N THR A 213 -20.11 0.98 -11.68
CA THR A 213 -20.50 0.73 -13.07
C THR A 213 -20.00 1.82 -14.01
N SER A 214 -19.92 1.55 -15.32
CA SER A 214 -19.57 2.52 -16.36
C SER A 214 -20.47 3.74 -16.39
N ASP A 215 -21.71 3.59 -15.91
CA ASP A 215 -22.73 4.63 -15.89
C ASP A 215 -22.66 5.48 -14.62
N GLY A 216 -21.67 5.21 -13.75
CA GLY A 216 -21.44 5.94 -12.50
C GLY A 216 -22.32 5.50 -11.33
N GLU A 217 -23.03 4.37 -11.43
CA GLU A 217 -23.79 3.80 -10.31
C GLU A 217 -22.89 2.97 -9.39
N VAL A 218 -23.11 3.11 -8.07
CA VAL A 218 -22.38 2.39 -7.02
C VAL A 218 -23.26 1.33 -6.38
N PHE A 219 -22.70 0.14 -6.22
CA PHE A 219 -23.32 -0.99 -5.52
C PHE A 219 -22.46 -1.36 -4.32
N CYS A 220 -23.10 -1.71 -3.21
CA CYS A 220 -22.41 -2.18 -2.01
C CYS A 220 -23.13 -3.39 -1.39
N TRP A 221 -22.38 -4.29 -0.76
CA TRP A 221 -22.93 -5.46 -0.06
C TRP A 221 -21.95 -6.01 0.99
N GLY A 222 -22.39 -7.01 1.75
CA GLY A 222 -21.63 -7.65 2.83
C GLY A 222 -21.94 -7.08 4.22
N TYR A 223 -20.92 -7.03 5.07
CA TYR A 223 -21.00 -6.58 6.45
C TYR A 223 -21.48 -5.13 6.55
N ASN A 224 -22.43 -4.84 7.44
CA ASN A 224 -23.07 -3.52 7.48
C ASN A 224 -23.34 -2.96 8.89
N ASN A 225 -22.73 -3.51 9.96
CA ASN A 225 -23.04 -3.08 11.33
C ASN A 225 -22.79 -1.58 11.60
N CYS A 226 -21.93 -0.94 10.80
CA CYS A 226 -21.64 0.50 10.91
C CYS A 226 -22.28 1.33 9.79
N GLY A 227 -23.08 0.71 8.90
CA GLY A 227 -23.70 1.37 7.77
C GLY A 227 -22.83 1.45 6.51
N GLN A 228 -21.73 0.70 6.41
CA GLN A 228 -20.78 0.73 5.28
C GLN A 228 -21.39 0.27 3.95
N VAL A 229 -22.58 -0.33 3.94
CA VAL A 229 -23.30 -0.60 2.68
C VAL A 229 -24.10 0.62 2.21
N GLY A 230 -24.32 1.62 3.07
CA GLY A 230 -25.01 2.86 2.69
C GLY A 230 -26.52 2.69 2.48
N SER A 231 -27.10 1.64 3.05
CA SER A 231 -28.50 1.23 2.85
C SER A 231 -29.51 1.94 3.75
N GLY A 232 -29.05 2.76 4.70
CA GLY A 232 -29.87 3.34 5.77
C GLY A 232 -30.16 2.37 6.92
N THR A 233 -29.60 1.16 6.91
CA THR A 233 -29.75 0.16 7.97
C THR A 233 -28.39 -0.36 8.42
N THR A 234 -28.37 -1.19 9.46
CA THR A 234 -27.16 -1.88 9.95
C THR A 234 -27.14 -3.38 9.62
N ALA A 235 -28.13 -3.87 8.87
CA ALA A 235 -28.22 -5.28 8.51
C ALA A 235 -27.31 -5.60 7.32
N ASN A 236 -26.57 -6.70 7.42
CA ASN A 236 -25.73 -7.21 6.32
C ASN A 236 -26.58 -7.38 5.05
N GLN A 237 -25.98 -7.12 3.88
CA GLN A 237 -26.65 -7.29 2.60
C GLN A 237 -25.99 -8.45 1.86
N SER A 238 -26.74 -9.53 1.60
CA SER A 238 -26.18 -10.73 0.96
C SER A 238 -26.15 -10.68 -0.56
N VAL A 239 -26.68 -9.62 -1.16
CA VAL A 239 -26.67 -9.35 -2.59
C VAL A 239 -26.24 -7.90 -2.84
N PRO A 240 -25.62 -7.61 -4.01
CA PRO A 240 -25.30 -6.24 -4.41
C PRO A 240 -26.53 -5.34 -4.31
N ARG A 241 -26.40 -4.23 -3.59
CA ARG A 241 -27.46 -3.24 -3.44
C ARG A 241 -27.00 -1.91 -4.00
N ARG A 242 -27.79 -1.33 -4.90
CA ARG A 242 -27.53 0.02 -5.41
C ARG A 242 -27.62 1.05 -4.28
N VAL A 243 -26.57 1.86 -4.15
CA VAL A 243 -26.50 2.97 -3.19
C VAL A 243 -27.25 4.18 -3.76
N SER A 244 -28.57 4.13 -3.70
CA SER A 244 -29.47 5.06 -4.41
C SER A 244 -29.84 6.32 -3.61
N ALA A 245 -29.15 6.59 -2.50
CA ALA A 245 -29.44 7.73 -1.62
C ALA A 245 -29.05 9.07 -2.27
N THR A 246 -28.18 9.84 -1.61
CA THR A 246 -27.64 11.12 -2.10
C THR A 246 -26.81 11.01 -3.40
N LEU A 247 -26.64 9.79 -3.95
CA LEU A 247 -25.89 9.48 -5.16
C LEU A 247 -26.76 9.21 -6.40
N GLN A 248 -28.09 9.09 -6.32
CA GLN A 248 -28.92 8.61 -7.45
C GLN A 248 -28.79 9.45 -8.73
N SER A 249 -28.60 10.76 -8.59
CA SER A 249 -28.47 11.72 -9.70
C SER A 249 -27.04 12.21 -9.92
N LYS A 250 -26.06 11.45 -9.43
CA LYS A 250 -24.63 11.77 -9.52
C LYS A 250 -23.90 10.71 -10.34
N VAL A 251 -22.90 11.14 -11.11
CA VAL A 251 -22.01 10.24 -11.82
C VAL A 251 -20.78 10.03 -10.94
N VAL A 252 -20.65 8.83 -10.36
CA VAL A 252 -19.45 8.45 -9.61
C VAL A 252 -18.36 8.02 -10.59
N VAL A 253 -17.13 8.48 -10.35
CA VAL A 253 -15.96 8.18 -11.20
C VAL A 253 -14.90 7.37 -10.46
N SER A 254 -14.98 7.30 -9.13
CA SER A 254 -14.08 6.49 -8.32
C SER A 254 -14.74 6.05 -7.02
N ILE A 255 -14.47 4.83 -6.60
CA ILE A 255 -14.85 4.27 -5.29
C ILE A 255 -13.61 3.85 -4.50
N ALA A 256 -13.72 3.88 -3.17
CA ALA A 256 -12.71 3.37 -2.28
C ALA A 256 -13.33 2.84 -0.97
N ALA A 257 -12.73 1.80 -0.41
CA ALA A 257 -13.16 1.16 0.82
C ALA A 257 -12.02 1.15 1.86
N GLY A 258 -12.34 1.55 3.08
CA GLY A 258 -11.50 1.32 4.27
C GLY A 258 -11.95 0.05 4.99
N GLN A 259 -11.50 -0.20 6.21
CA GLN A 259 -11.95 -1.38 6.98
C GLN A 259 -13.49 -1.52 7.02
N SER A 260 -14.16 -0.48 7.49
CA SER A 260 -15.62 -0.45 7.70
C SER A 260 -16.24 0.87 7.26
N SER A 261 -15.63 1.55 6.30
CA SER A 261 -16.09 2.80 5.73
C SER A 261 -15.95 2.77 4.22
N SER A 262 -16.78 3.54 3.53
CA SER A 262 -16.85 3.56 2.08
C SER A 262 -16.89 5.00 1.60
N MET A 263 -16.28 5.24 0.44
CA MET A 263 -16.26 6.56 -0.19
C MET A 263 -16.48 6.46 -1.69
N ALA A 264 -17.04 7.52 -2.24
CA ALA A 264 -17.25 7.72 -3.67
C ALA A 264 -16.85 9.15 -4.06
N VAL A 265 -16.20 9.30 -5.20
CA VAL A 265 -15.86 10.58 -5.82
C VAL A 265 -16.70 10.74 -7.07
N THR A 266 -17.39 11.87 -7.20
CA THR A 266 -18.20 12.19 -8.38
C THR A 266 -17.39 12.91 -9.45
N ASP A 267 -17.90 12.94 -10.67
CA ASP A 267 -17.30 13.60 -11.85
C ASP A 267 -16.97 15.09 -11.66
N ASN A 268 -17.71 15.78 -10.80
CA ASN A 268 -17.46 17.16 -10.38
C ASN A 268 -16.50 17.29 -9.17
N GLY A 269 -15.84 16.21 -8.77
CA GLY A 269 -14.84 16.18 -7.71
C GLY A 269 -15.38 16.27 -6.28
N HIS A 270 -16.69 16.05 -6.06
CA HIS A 270 -17.25 15.95 -4.71
C HIS A 270 -17.04 14.56 -4.13
N VAL A 271 -16.81 14.52 -2.80
CA VAL A 271 -16.61 13.28 -2.05
C VAL A 271 -17.85 12.98 -1.23
N TYR A 272 -18.32 11.74 -1.32
CA TYR A 272 -19.37 11.18 -0.49
C TYR A 272 -18.81 10.04 0.34
N CYS A 273 -19.20 9.97 1.61
CA CYS A 273 -18.65 9.00 2.56
C CYS A 273 -19.75 8.40 3.45
N TRP A 274 -19.60 7.14 3.84
CA TRP A 274 -20.51 6.46 4.76
C TRP A 274 -19.82 5.30 5.50
N GLY A 275 -20.51 4.75 6.50
CA GLY A 275 -20.03 3.66 7.35
C GLY A 275 -19.47 4.13 8.69
N TYR A 276 -18.46 3.41 9.17
CA TYR A 276 -17.82 3.62 10.46
C TYR A 276 -17.04 4.94 10.51
N ASN A 277 -17.20 5.68 11.61
CA ASN A 277 -16.58 7.01 11.79
C ASN A 277 -15.98 7.22 13.18
N GLY A 278 -15.75 6.16 13.97
CA GLY A 278 -15.32 6.30 15.37
C GLY A 278 -14.02 7.09 15.57
N THR A 279 -13.17 7.20 14.54
CA THR A 279 -11.93 7.99 14.57
C THR A 279 -11.97 9.25 13.71
N GLY A 280 -13.13 9.58 13.13
CA GLY A 280 -13.28 10.72 12.22
C GLY A 280 -12.90 10.41 10.76
N GLN A 281 -12.75 9.13 10.37
CA GLN A 281 -12.32 8.74 9.03
C GLN A 281 -13.28 9.15 7.91
N LEU A 282 -14.52 9.57 8.22
CA LEU A 282 -15.42 10.12 7.22
C LEU A 282 -15.16 11.62 6.96
N GLY A 283 -14.40 12.32 7.80
CA GLY A 283 -14.03 13.72 7.53
C GLY A 283 -15.17 14.75 7.68
N ILE A 284 -16.27 14.38 8.32
CA ILE A 284 -17.49 15.20 8.42
C ILE A 284 -17.58 16.07 9.69
N GLY A 285 -16.45 16.31 10.36
CA GLY A 285 -16.36 17.14 11.56
C GLY A 285 -16.90 16.49 12.84
N ASN A 286 -17.22 15.20 12.82
CA ASN A 286 -17.70 14.44 13.97
C ASN A 286 -17.20 12.98 13.92
N THR A 287 -17.58 12.16 14.91
CA THR A 287 -17.22 10.74 15.03
C THR A 287 -18.41 9.77 14.94
N GLY A 288 -19.58 10.26 14.49
CA GLY A 288 -20.79 9.45 14.35
C GLY A 288 -20.83 8.68 13.04
N ASN A 289 -21.15 7.38 13.10
CA ASN A 289 -21.33 6.54 11.91
C ASN A 289 -22.42 7.10 10.99
N GLN A 290 -22.27 6.86 9.69
CA GLN A 290 -23.23 7.33 8.67
C GLN A 290 -23.83 6.13 7.96
N LEU A 291 -25.12 5.88 8.15
CA LEU A 291 -25.82 4.74 7.55
C LEU A 291 -26.16 4.94 6.07
N MET A 292 -26.01 6.16 5.56
CA MET A 292 -26.24 6.56 4.18
C MET A 292 -25.09 7.47 3.72
N PRO A 293 -24.77 7.52 2.42
CA PRO A 293 -23.79 8.46 1.88
C PRO A 293 -24.12 9.90 2.27
N CYS A 294 -23.14 10.57 2.84
CA CYS A 294 -23.19 11.99 3.16
C CYS A 294 -22.06 12.71 2.40
N ARG A 295 -22.33 13.95 1.98
CA ARG A 295 -21.35 14.76 1.27
C ARG A 295 -20.35 15.34 2.26
N LEU A 296 -19.06 15.10 2.02
CA LEU A 296 -17.97 15.74 2.73
C LEU A 296 -17.79 17.17 2.23
N VAL A 297 -17.61 18.11 3.15
CA VAL A 297 -17.46 19.54 2.84
C VAL A 297 -16.06 20.00 3.25
N PHE A 298 -15.31 20.55 2.29
CA PHE A 298 -14.02 21.19 2.53
C PHE A 298 -14.23 22.65 2.95
N ALA A 299 -13.26 23.22 3.68
CA ALA A 299 -13.30 24.62 4.10
C ALA A 299 -13.31 25.62 2.93
N HIS A 300 -12.81 25.20 1.77
CA HIS A 300 -12.82 25.95 0.52
C HIS A 300 -13.27 25.02 -0.62
N PRO A 301 -13.74 25.54 -1.76
CA PRO A 301 -14.03 24.73 -2.94
C PRO A 301 -12.77 23.97 -3.38
N VAL A 302 -12.86 22.64 -3.42
CA VAL A 302 -11.78 21.74 -3.85
C VAL A 302 -12.39 20.68 -4.77
N CYS A 303 -11.72 20.41 -5.89
CA CYS A 303 -12.06 19.31 -6.79
C CYS A 303 -11.14 18.13 -6.46
N ILE A 304 -11.70 17.05 -5.92
CA ILE A 304 -10.95 15.84 -5.58
C ILE A 304 -10.91 14.90 -6.78
N ILE A 305 -9.71 14.44 -7.13
CA ILE A 305 -9.47 13.51 -8.25
C ILE A 305 -9.16 12.08 -7.78
N GLN A 306 -8.73 11.92 -6.53
CA GLN A 306 -8.41 10.61 -5.97
C GLN A 306 -8.68 10.60 -4.46
N VAL A 307 -9.26 9.50 -3.97
CA VAL A 307 -9.41 9.21 -2.53
C VAL A 307 -8.91 7.81 -2.27
N VAL A 308 -8.11 7.65 -1.23
CA VAL A 308 -7.60 6.33 -0.77
C VAL A 308 -7.84 6.19 0.73
N LEU A 309 -8.17 4.98 1.16
CA LEU A 309 -8.44 4.67 2.56
C LEU A 309 -7.39 3.69 3.08
N GLY A 310 -6.77 4.06 4.20
CA GLY A 310 -5.99 3.13 5.01
C GLY A 310 -6.86 2.38 6.02
N TYR A 311 -6.23 1.82 7.05
CA TYR A 311 -6.94 1.06 8.10
C TYR A 311 -8.09 1.85 8.74
N ALA A 312 -7.82 3.08 9.18
CA ALA A 312 -8.81 3.99 9.78
C ALA A 312 -8.54 5.46 9.44
N HIS A 313 -7.83 5.73 8.36
CA HIS A 313 -7.51 7.07 7.89
C HIS A 313 -7.82 7.21 6.40
N THR A 314 -7.95 8.44 5.95
CA THR A 314 -8.25 8.75 4.55
C THR A 314 -7.30 9.82 4.05
N LEU A 315 -6.87 9.65 2.80
CA LEU A 315 -6.13 10.65 2.07
C LEU A 315 -6.91 11.01 0.80
N ALA A 316 -6.85 12.28 0.41
CA ALA A 316 -7.47 12.75 -0.82
C ALA A 316 -6.55 13.70 -1.57
N LEU A 317 -6.48 13.51 -2.88
CA LEU A 317 -5.71 14.35 -3.80
C LEU A 317 -6.65 15.22 -4.62
N SER A 318 -6.36 16.52 -4.64
CA SER A 318 -7.08 17.48 -5.48
C SER A 318 -6.51 17.60 -6.89
N ASP A 319 -7.30 18.15 -7.81
CA ASP A 319 -6.90 18.52 -9.17
C ASP A 319 -5.74 19.54 -9.22
N GLN A 320 -5.54 20.32 -8.15
CA GLN A 320 -4.41 21.22 -7.97
C GLN A 320 -3.18 20.53 -7.37
N GLY A 321 -3.26 19.22 -7.11
CA GLY A 321 -2.22 18.39 -6.49
C GLY A 321 -1.92 18.75 -5.03
N VAL A 322 -2.91 19.31 -4.34
CA VAL A 322 -2.90 19.48 -2.88
C VAL A 322 -3.42 18.20 -2.23
N LEU A 323 -2.66 17.72 -1.24
CA LEU A 323 -2.97 16.53 -0.46
C LEU A 323 -3.72 16.91 0.83
N TYR A 324 -4.81 16.19 1.09
CA TYR A 324 -5.61 16.28 2.32
C TYR A 324 -5.61 14.94 3.04
N ALA A 325 -5.65 14.97 4.37
CA ALA A 325 -5.71 13.79 5.22
C ALA A 325 -6.72 13.99 6.37
N TRP A 326 -7.36 12.91 6.82
CA TRP A 326 -8.20 12.90 8.03
C TRP A 326 -8.40 11.47 8.57
N GLY A 327 -9.01 11.35 9.75
CA GLY A 327 -9.25 10.10 10.46
C GLY A 327 -8.24 9.83 11.57
N ALA A 328 -7.96 8.55 11.80
CA ALA A 328 -7.02 8.09 12.80
C ALA A 328 -5.58 8.56 12.51
N ASN A 329 -4.84 8.95 13.55
CA ASN A 329 -3.47 9.48 13.42
C ASN A 329 -2.50 8.96 14.50
N SER A 330 -2.83 7.88 15.20
CA SER A 330 -2.02 7.36 16.31
C SER A 330 -0.58 6.99 15.93
N HIS A 331 -0.32 6.71 14.66
CA HIS A 331 0.99 6.37 14.10
C HIS A 331 1.58 7.48 13.22
N GLY A 332 0.94 8.66 13.15
CA GLY A 332 1.36 9.75 12.26
C GLY A 332 0.90 9.59 10.81
N GLN A 333 -0.03 8.67 10.52
CA GLN A 333 -0.50 8.35 9.16
C GLN A 333 -1.20 9.52 8.44
N LEU A 334 -1.50 10.63 9.12
CA LEU A 334 -1.99 11.84 8.45
C LEU A 334 -0.86 12.75 7.94
N GLY A 335 0.39 12.57 8.39
CA GLY A 335 1.52 13.36 7.90
C GLY A 335 1.53 14.83 8.34
N ILE A 336 0.88 15.15 9.47
CA ILE A 336 0.68 16.54 9.94
C ILE A 336 1.59 16.95 11.10
N GLY A 337 2.68 16.23 11.33
CA GLY A 337 3.67 16.52 12.37
C GLY A 337 3.21 16.24 13.81
N ASN A 338 2.08 15.54 13.99
CA ASN A 338 1.55 15.14 15.30
C ASN A 338 0.81 13.80 15.22
N LYS A 339 0.27 13.32 16.34
CA LYS A 339 -0.47 12.05 16.46
C LYS A 339 -1.98 12.21 16.75
N SER A 340 -2.52 13.41 16.58
CA SER A 340 -3.92 13.71 16.89
C SER A 340 -4.83 13.34 15.73
N ASN A 341 -5.89 12.58 16.01
CA ASN A 341 -6.94 12.26 15.02
C ASN A 341 -7.58 13.55 14.49
N GLN A 342 -8.01 13.53 13.24
CA GLN A 342 -8.66 14.67 12.59
C GLN A 342 -10.04 14.25 12.11
N THR A 343 -11.08 14.93 12.60
CA THR A 343 -12.46 14.64 12.18
C THR A 343 -12.87 15.37 10.91
N ALA A 344 -12.04 16.27 10.40
CA ALA A 344 -12.23 17.03 9.17
C ALA A 344 -10.94 17.01 8.32
N PRO A 345 -11.03 17.20 6.99
CA PRO A 345 -9.86 17.25 6.12
C PRO A 345 -8.88 18.34 6.54
N VAL A 346 -7.63 17.94 6.74
CA VAL A 346 -6.51 18.86 6.95
C VAL A 346 -5.53 18.75 5.80
N LYS A 347 -4.96 19.89 5.38
CA LYS A 347 -3.93 19.92 4.34
C LYS A 347 -2.64 19.29 4.89
N VAL A 348 -2.06 18.37 4.14
CA VAL A 348 -0.75 17.80 4.43
C VAL A 348 0.32 18.75 3.89
N GLY A 349 1.33 19.05 4.71
CA GLY A 349 2.41 19.96 4.34
C GLY A 349 3.37 19.31 3.35
N THR A 350 3.21 19.59 2.06
CA THR A 350 4.11 19.15 1.00
C THR A 350 4.71 20.34 0.26
N ASN A 351 5.99 20.25 -0.12
CA ASN A 351 6.69 21.32 -0.82
C ASN A 351 6.44 21.32 -2.34
N GLU A 352 5.86 20.23 -2.86
CA GLU A 352 5.58 20.05 -4.28
C GLU A 352 4.14 19.59 -4.51
N ARG A 353 3.70 19.75 -5.77
CA ARG A 353 2.43 19.23 -6.26
C ARG A 353 2.48 17.71 -6.29
N MET A 354 1.50 17.08 -5.65
CA MET A 354 1.33 15.64 -5.68
C MET A 354 0.55 15.21 -6.92
N VAL A 355 0.92 14.06 -7.49
CA VAL A 355 0.28 13.44 -8.66
C VAL A 355 -0.33 12.08 -8.33
N GLU A 356 0.06 11.49 -7.20
CA GLU A 356 -0.46 10.21 -6.72
C GLU A 356 -0.49 10.19 -5.19
N VAL A 357 -1.52 9.57 -4.63
CA VAL A 357 -1.62 9.25 -3.21
C VAL A 357 -2.07 7.82 -3.01
N THR A 358 -1.53 7.15 -2.00
CA THR A 358 -1.73 5.71 -1.79
C THR A 358 -1.87 5.37 -0.31
N ALA A 359 -2.83 4.49 -0.01
CA ALA A 359 -3.06 3.89 1.29
C ALA A 359 -3.69 2.51 1.08
N CYS A 360 -3.53 1.60 2.04
CA CYS A 360 -4.15 0.27 1.99
C CYS A 360 -4.99 0.03 3.25
N HIS A 361 -6.21 -0.48 3.07
CA HIS A 361 -7.22 -0.70 4.13
C HIS A 361 -6.76 -1.63 5.27
N SER A 362 -5.65 -2.35 5.12
CA SER A 362 -5.07 -3.22 6.15
C SER A 362 -3.85 -2.60 6.86
N THR A 363 -3.43 -1.39 6.50
CA THR A 363 -2.17 -0.79 6.96
C THR A 363 -2.36 0.64 7.48
N ASN A 364 -1.39 1.09 8.29
CA ASN A 364 -1.32 2.45 8.83
C ASN A 364 -0.20 3.28 8.16
N ILE A 365 0.26 2.87 6.99
CA ILE A 365 1.24 3.61 6.19
C ILE A 365 0.50 4.43 5.12
N SER A 366 1.11 5.53 4.74
CA SER A 366 0.67 6.42 3.67
C SER A 366 1.85 6.73 2.77
N ALA A 367 1.60 6.87 1.48
CA ALA A 367 2.60 7.32 0.54
C ALA A 367 2.01 8.24 -0.52
N ALA A 368 2.86 9.05 -1.13
CA ALA A 368 2.49 9.94 -2.23
C ALA A 368 3.66 10.15 -3.18
N LYS A 369 3.36 10.40 -4.44
CA LYS A 369 4.34 10.77 -5.46
C LYS A 369 4.10 12.20 -5.93
N SER A 370 5.18 12.96 -6.02
CA SER A 370 5.17 14.33 -6.54
C SER A 370 5.30 14.37 -8.07
N GLN A 371 4.95 15.50 -8.66
CA GLN A 371 5.13 15.74 -10.10
C GLN A 371 6.59 15.61 -10.59
N SER A 372 7.58 15.80 -9.70
CA SER A 372 9.00 15.66 -10.02
C SER A 372 9.48 14.20 -9.99
N GLY A 373 8.60 13.27 -9.62
CA GLY A 373 8.91 11.85 -9.49
C GLY A 373 9.36 11.42 -8.10
N GLN A 374 9.52 12.35 -7.15
CA GLN A 374 9.89 12.02 -5.77
C GLN A 374 8.75 11.31 -5.04
N VAL A 375 9.08 10.21 -4.35
CA VAL A 375 8.15 9.42 -3.55
C VAL A 375 8.35 9.69 -2.06
N TYR A 376 7.26 9.94 -1.36
CA TYR A 376 7.21 10.21 0.07
C TYR A 376 6.45 9.12 0.80
N MET A 377 6.84 8.82 2.04
CA MET A 377 6.13 7.89 2.93
C MET A 377 6.00 8.46 4.34
N TRP A 378 4.92 8.09 5.05
CA TRP A 378 4.71 8.43 6.46
C TRP A 378 3.72 7.47 7.13
N GLY A 379 3.50 7.62 8.44
CA GLY A 379 2.70 6.70 9.23
C GLY A 379 3.53 5.57 9.83
N LEU A 380 2.94 4.38 9.98
CA LEU A 380 3.60 3.21 10.57
C LEU A 380 4.48 2.50 9.53
N CYS A 381 5.79 2.78 9.56
CA CYS A 381 6.79 2.22 8.64
C CYS A 381 7.73 1.30 9.43
N ARG A 382 7.70 -0.03 9.19
CA ARG A 382 8.50 -1.03 9.93
C ARG A 382 8.47 -0.87 11.46
N GLY A 383 7.29 -0.57 12.01
CA GLY A 383 7.10 -0.37 13.46
C GLY A 383 7.45 1.03 13.97
N GLN A 384 8.04 1.90 13.15
CA GLN A 384 8.32 3.30 13.50
C GLN A 384 7.20 4.22 13.02
N SER A 385 6.89 5.26 13.81
CA SER A 385 5.89 6.28 13.45
C SER A 385 6.56 7.50 12.82
N LEU A 386 6.37 7.70 11.52
CA LEU A 386 6.78 8.90 10.81
C LEU A 386 5.62 9.90 10.80
N LEU A 387 5.80 11.06 11.44
CA LEU A 387 4.72 12.02 11.67
C LEU A 387 4.48 12.99 10.50
N SER A 388 5.43 13.07 9.57
CA SER A 388 5.41 13.98 8.42
C SER A 388 5.91 13.23 7.18
N PRO A 389 5.51 13.64 5.96
CA PRO A 389 6.00 13.05 4.72
C PRO A 389 7.53 13.00 4.68
N HIS A 390 8.08 11.80 4.61
CA HIS A 390 9.50 11.54 4.52
C HIS A 390 9.88 11.16 3.09
N LEU A 391 10.84 11.87 2.50
CA LEU A 391 11.32 11.58 1.15
C LEU A 391 12.03 10.22 1.12
N THR A 392 11.68 9.39 0.14
CA THR A 392 12.28 8.08 -0.07
C THR A 392 13.20 8.07 -1.29
N HIS A 393 13.97 6.99 -1.44
CA HIS A 393 14.76 6.74 -2.64
C HIS A 393 13.99 6.00 -3.75
N PHE A 394 12.70 5.72 -3.54
CA PHE A 394 11.89 4.98 -4.51
C PHE A 394 11.38 5.86 -5.64
N SER A 395 11.15 5.23 -6.79
CA SER A 395 10.54 5.84 -7.97
C SER A 395 9.03 5.62 -8.07
N CYS A 396 8.49 4.63 -7.34
CA CYS A 396 7.06 4.34 -7.27
C CYS A 396 6.60 4.15 -5.82
N THR A 397 5.30 4.35 -5.57
CA THR A 397 4.69 4.17 -4.25
C THR A 397 4.52 2.70 -3.88
N ASP A 398 4.38 1.80 -4.85
CA ASP A 398 4.26 0.35 -4.60
C ASP A 398 5.46 -0.22 -3.84
N ASP A 399 6.67 0.28 -4.12
CA ASP A 399 7.90 -0.09 -3.41
C ASP A 399 7.85 0.30 -1.93
N VAL A 400 7.16 1.40 -1.58
CA VAL A 400 6.97 1.80 -0.17
C VAL A 400 6.19 0.71 0.56
N PHE A 401 5.13 0.18 -0.04
CA PHE A 401 4.35 -0.89 0.57
C PHE A 401 5.14 -2.19 0.65
N ALA A 402 5.81 -2.57 -0.45
CA ALA A 402 6.65 -3.77 -0.48
C ALA A 402 7.70 -3.78 0.64
N CYS A 403 8.34 -2.63 0.88
CA CYS A 403 9.48 -2.55 1.81
C CYS A 403 9.10 -2.13 3.23
N PHE A 404 8.07 -1.29 3.43
CA PHE A 404 7.81 -0.62 4.71
C PHE A 404 6.44 -0.86 5.32
N SER A 405 5.46 -1.37 4.57
CA SER A 405 4.15 -1.67 5.14
C SER A 405 4.19 -2.98 5.93
N ASN A 406 3.35 -3.07 6.96
CA ASN A 406 3.15 -4.29 7.72
C ASN A 406 1.64 -4.57 7.83
N PRO A 407 1.12 -5.61 7.16
CA PRO A 407 1.82 -6.52 6.23
C PRO A 407 2.25 -5.84 4.90
N PRO A 408 3.22 -6.40 4.14
CA PRO A 408 3.65 -5.90 2.83
C PRO A 408 2.67 -6.32 1.73
N VAL A 409 1.52 -5.64 1.64
CA VAL A 409 0.44 -5.95 0.68
C VAL A 409 0.29 -4.87 -0.38
N MET A 410 -0.20 -5.26 -1.56
CA MET A 410 -0.43 -4.35 -2.68
C MET A 410 -1.73 -3.57 -2.50
N TRP A 411 -1.70 -2.24 -2.65
CA TRP A 411 -2.88 -1.38 -2.53
C TRP A 411 -3.75 -1.34 -3.79
N ARG A 412 -3.32 -1.99 -4.88
CA ARG A 412 -4.00 -2.06 -6.19
C ARG A 412 -3.61 -3.30 -6.98
N PHE A 413 -4.35 -3.59 -8.04
CA PHE A 413 -3.95 -4.58 -9.05
C PHE A 413 -2.86 -4.02 -9.97
N LEU A 414 -1.61 -4.26 -9.59
CA LEU A 414 -0.44 -3.65 -10.19
C LEU A 414 -0.21 -4.17 -11.61
N SER A 415 0.04 -3.28 -12.57
CA SER A 415 0.38 -3.63 -13.96
C SER A 415 1.87 -3.40 -14.22
N VAL A 416 2.49 -4.24 -15.05
CA VAL A 416 3.90 -4.09 -15.47
C VAL A 416 4.01 -3.66 -16.93
N ASP A 417 4.95 -2.76 -17.20
CA ASP A 417 5.39 -2.44 -18.56
C ASP A 417 6.69 -3.20 -18.91
N PHE A 418 6.69 -3.88 -20.06
CA PHE A 418 7.59 -5.00 -20.35
C PHE A 418 8.96 -4.64 -20.92
N SER A 419 9.34 -3.36 -20.96
CA SER A 419 10.55 -2.93 -21.68
C SER A 419 11.88 -3.36 -21.04
N LEU A 420 11.89 -4.01 -19.86
CA LEU A 420 13.11 -4.15 -19.03
C LEU A 420 13.37 -5.50 -18.36
N LEU A 421 12.62 -6.57 -18.68
CA LEU A 421 12.83 -7.89 -18.06
C LEU A 421 14.13 -8.63 -18.47
N SER A 422 15.04 -7.99 -19.20
CA SER A 422 16.26 -8.63 -19.71
C SER A 422 17.33 -8.94 -18.64
N ASN A 423 17.21 -8.45 -17.40
CA ASN A 423 18.32 -8.50 -16.43
C ASN A 423 18.03 -9.25 -15.11
N LEU A 424 16.93 -10.01 -14.99
CA LEU A 424 16.58 -10.73 -13.75
C LEU A 424 16.63 -12.24 -13.92
N ALA A 425 17.84 -12.75 -14.12
CA ALA A 425 18.15 -14.15 -13.93
C ALA A 425 19.43 -14.26 -13.09
N ASP A 426 19.29 -14.21 -11.76
CA ASP A 426 20.18 -15.01 -10.91
C ASP A 426 19.51 -15.49 -9.62
N THR A 427 19.91 -16.69 -9.18
CA THR A 427 19.03 -17.74 -8.66
C THR A 427 19.54 -18.31 -7.33
N SER A 428 19.90 -17.46 -6.36
CA SER A 428 20.33 -17.94 -5.03
C SER A 428 19.22 -17.82 -3.97
N CYS A 429 18.51 -16.68 -3.90
CA CYS A 429 17.41 -16.44 -2.96
C CYS A 429 16.25 -17.46 -3.12
N ARG A 430 15.98 -17.85 -4.38
CA ARG A 430 14.98 -18.86 -4.78
C ARG A 430 15.20 -20.24 -4.15
N LYS A 431 16.46 -20.64 -3.92
CA LYS A 431 16.78 -21.98 -3.41
C LYS A 431 16.68 -22.02 -1.89
N HIS A 432 17.06 -20.94 -1.22
CA HIS A 432 17.01 -20.84 0.24
C HIS A 432 15.56 -20.83 0.76
N PHE A 433 14.69 -19.98 0.22
CA PHE A 433 13.28 -19.93 0.63
C PHE A 433 12.50 -21.19 0.25
N ARG A 434 12.75 -21.75 -0.93
CA ARG A 434 12.16 -23.03 -1.37
C ARG A 434 12.56 -24.20 -0.47
N THR A 435 13.71 -24.15 0.19
CA THR A 435 14.14 -25.17 1.17
C THR A 435 13.55 -24.90 2.55
N MET A 436 13.42 -23.63 2.97
CA MET A 436 12.81 -23.24 4.24
C MET A 436 11.30 -23.54 4.33
N PHE A 437 10.54 -23.42 3.24
CA PHE A 437 9.10 -23.67 3.21
C PHE A 437 8.70 -25.14 2.98
N GLN A 438 9.66 -26.05 2.82
CA GLN A 438 9.41 -27.48 2.63
C GLN A 438 9.31 -28.28 3.94
N SER A 439 9.75 -27.71 5.08
CA SER A 439 9.66 -28.37 6.38
C SER A 439 8.46 -27.87 7.19
N HIS A 440 7.72 -28.78 7.82
CA HIS A 440 6.72 -28.42 8.82
C HIS A 440 7.42 -27.79 10.03
N TRP A 441 7.17 -26.51 10.27
CA TRP A 441 7.61 -25.83 11.48
C TRP A 441 6.66 -26.19 12.63
N ASN A 442 7.15 -27.00 13.57
CA ASN A 442 6.55 -27.08 14.90
C ASN A 442 7.06 -25.91 15.74
N GLU A 443 6.18 -25.23 16.45
CA GLU A 443 6.52 -24.23 17.47
C GLU A 443 7.28 -24.89 18.63
N ASN A 444 8.58 -25.10 18.45
CA ASN A 444 9.45 -25.57 19.52
C ASN A 444 10.50 -24.49 19.79
N SER A 445 10.61 -24.12 21.06
CA SER A 445 11.57 -23.18 21.65
C SER A 445 13.03 -23.65 21.50
N LYS A 446 13.55 -23.65 20.28
CA LYS A 446 14.99 -23.77 20.00
C LYS A 446 15.46 -22.45 19.43
N ASP A 447 15.78 -21.52 20.33
CA ASP A 447 16.29 -20.16 20.02
C ASP A 447 17.75 -20.15 19.49
N MET A 448 18.22 -21.23 18.87
CA MET A 448 19.55 -21.28 18.25
C MET A 448 19.49 -21.90 16.87
N ILE A 449 19.78 -21.07 15.87
CA ILE A 449 20.03 -21.45 14.49
C ILE A 449 21.55 -21.53 14.32
N GLU A 450 22.07 -22.72 14.06
CA GLU A 450 23.48 -22.89 13.67
C GLU A 450 23.63 -22.51 12.19
N ILE A 451 24.41 -21.46 11.92
CA ILE A 451 24.69 -21.00 10.57
C ILE A 451 26.19 -21.13 10.31
N ASP A 452 26.59 -22.17 9.58
CA ASP A 452 28.00 -22.50 9.36
C ASP A 452 28.62 -21.80 8.14
N GLN A 453 27.81 -21.03 7.39
CA GLN A 453 28.18 -20.53 6.06
C GLN A 453 28.99 -19.23 6.08
N PHE A 454 28.80 -18.38 7.08
CA PHE A 454 29.52 -17.11 7.21
C PHE A 454 29.92 -16.90 8.66
N SER A 455 31.00 -16.12 8.88
CA SER A 455 31.42 -15.79 10.23
C SER A 455 30.33 -15.00 10.96
N TYR A 456 30.33 -15.11 12.29
CA TYR A 456 29.43 -14.33 13.13
C TYR A 456 29.56 -12.82 12.87
N ALA A 457 30.77 -12.34 12.59
CA ALA A 457 31.03 -10.93 12.28
C ALA A 457 30.30 -10.48 11.01
N VAL A 458 30.36 -11.28 9.94
CA VAL A 458 29.68 -11.01 8.67
C VAL A 458 28.16 -10.98 8.85
N TYR A 459 27.59 -11.96 9.56
CA TYR A 459 26.16 -11.98 9.85
C TYR A 459 25.70 -10.82 10.73
N ARG A 460 26.46 -10.50 11.78
CA ARG A 460 26.15 -9.40 12.68
C ARG A 460 26.14 -8.07 11.92
N ALA A 461 27.14 -7.83 11.07
CA ALA A 461 27.21 -6.61 10.25
C ALA A 461 26.11 -6.54 9.20
N PHE A 462 25.71 -7.68 8.61
CA PHE A 462 24.55 -7.74 7.72
C PHE A 462 23.25 -7.37 8.44
N LEU A 463 23.02 -7.90 9.64
CA LEU A 463 21.88 -7.53 10.46
C LEU A 463 21.95 -6.06 10.87
N GLU A 464 23.11 -5.58 11.31
CA GLU A 464 23.31 -4.17 11.68
C GLU A 464 23.02 -3.23 10.51
N TYR A 465 23.43 -3.59 9.29
CA TYR A 465 23.05 -2.86 8.07
C TYR A 465 21.53 -2.83 7.86
N LEU A 466 20.83 -3.96 8.03
CA LEU A 466 19.37 -4.01 7.88
C LEU A 466 18.62 -3.11 8.87
N TYR A 467 19.19 -2.87 10.06
CA TYR A 467 18.58 -2.03 11.10
C TYR A 467 19.06 -0.58 11.12
N THR A 468 20.28 -0.31 10.65
CA THR A 468 20.95 0.99 10.85
C THR A 468 21.48 1.63 9.57
N ASP A 469 21.39 0.93 8.43
CA ASP A 469 21.95 1.35 7.13
C ASP A 469 23.48 1.57 7.13
N ASN A 470 24.17 1.16 8.19
CA ASN A 470 25.62 1.30 8.36
C ASN A 470 26.30 -0.07 8.43
N VAL A 471 27.56 -0.12 8.00
CA VAL A 471 28.42 -1.31 8.07
C VAL A 471 29.78 -0.88 8.58
N ASP A 472 30.26 -1.57 9.60
CA ASP A 472 31.64 -1.47 10.08
C ASP A 472 32.24 -2.88 10.13
N LEU A 473 33.14 -3.17 9.18
CA LEU A 473 33.81 -4.46 9.04
C LEU A 473 35.23 -4.25 8.48
N PRO A 474 36.18 -5.11 8.84
CA PRO A 474 37.47 -5.14 8.17
C PRO A 474 37.32 -5.57 6.69
N PRO A 475 38.24 -5.18 5.81
CA PRO A 475 38.18 -5.46 4.37
C PRO A 475 38.09 -6.96 4.03
N GLU A 476 38.71 -7.80 4.84
CA GLU A 476 38.73 -9.26 4.68
C GLU A 476 37.34 -9.88 4.93
N ASP A 477 36.66 -9.45 6.00
CA ASP A 477 35.28 -9.87 6.28
C ASP A 477 34.25 -9.19 5.36
N ALA A 478 34.58 -8.00 4.84
CA ALA A 478 33.74 -7.31 3.86
C ALA A 478 33.57 -8.11 2.56
N ILE A 479 34.44 -9.09 2.28
CA ILE A 479 34.26 -10.06 1.18
C ILE A 479 33.05 -10.96 1.46
N GLY A 480 32.94 -11.52 2.67
CA GLY A 480 31.80 -12.34 3.06
C GLY A 480 30.50 -11.53 3.06
N LEU A 481 30.57 -10.26 3.46
CA LEU A 481 29.42 -9.35 3.36
C LEU A 481 29.12 -8.94 1.92
N LEU A 482 30.12 -8.82 1.04
CA LEU A 482 29.94 -8.60 -0.40
C LEU A 482 29.28 -9.81 -1.07
N ASP A 483 29.61 -11.02 -0.62
CA ASP A 483 28.94 -12.26 -1.03
C ASP A 483 27.47 -12.25 -0.61
N LEU A 484 27.18 -11.89 0.64
CA LEU A 484 25.80 -11.67 1.09
C LEU A 484 25.12 -10.57 0.27
N ALA A 485 25.74 -9.41 0.10
CA ALA A 485 25.19 -8.30 -0.69
C ALA A 485 24.89 -8.71 -2.15
N THR A 486 25.70 -9.60 -2.70
CA THR A 486 25.51 -10.19 -4.03
C THR A 486 24.40 -11.21 -4.04
N SER A 487 24.39 -12.11 -3.07
CA SER A 487 23.35 -13.11 -2.86
C SER A 487 21.96 -12.50 -2.61
N TYR A 488 21.89 -11.35 -1.94
CA TYR A 488 20.65 -10.63 -1.61
C TYR A 488 20.32 -9.47 -2.58
N CYS A 489 21.11 -9.27 -3.65
CA CYS A 489 20.91 -8.19 -4.62
C CYS A 489 20.86 -6.76 -4.01
N GLU A 490 21.52 -6.56 -2.87
CA GLU A 490 21.57 -5.28 -2.15
C GLU A 490 22.64 -4.37 -2.75
N ASN A 491 22.28 -3.60 -3.78
CA ASN A 491 23.21 -2.75 -4.53
C ASN A 491 23.89 -1.68 -3.67
N ARG A 492 23.23 -1.15 -2.63
CA ARG A 492 23.83 -0.19 -1.71
C ARG A 492 24.87 -0.88 -0.81
N LEU A 493 24.54 -2.05 -0.28
CA LEU A 493 25.48 -2.86 0.50
C LEU A 493 26.68 -3.27 -0.34
N LYS A 494 26.49 -3.67 -1.59
CA LYS A 494 27.59 -3.93 -2.55
C LYS A 494 28.52 -2.74 -2.67
N LYS A 495 27.97 -1.54 -2.89
CA LYS A 495 28.77 -0.30 -3.01
C LYS A 495 29.50 0.02 -1.70
N LEU A 496 28.86 -0.18 -0.55
CA LEU A 496 29.48 0.00 0.77
C LEU A 496 30.63 -0.99 0.98
N CYS A 497 30.44 -2.28 0.70
CA CYS A 497 31.50 -3.28 0.78
C CYS A 497 32.66 -2.95 -0.16
N GLN A 498 32.38 -2.60 -1.42
CA GLN A 498 33.41 -2.17 -2.37
C GLN A 498 34.19 -0.95 -1.87
N HIS A 499 33.52 0.00 -1.22
CA HIS A 499 34.17 1.19 -0.66
C HIS A 499 35.04 0.87 0.56
N ILE A 500 34.57 -0.03 1.44
CA ILE A 500 35.36 -0.54 2.58
C ILE A 500 36.62 -1.23 2.06
N ILE A 501 36.47 -2.11 1.05
CA ILE A 501 37.58 -2.83 0.43
C ILE A 501 38.58 -1.86 -0.22
N LYS A 502 38.10 -0.88 -1.00
CA LYS A 502 38.95 0.13 -1.66
C LYS A 502 39.75 0.98 -0.67
N ARG A 503 39.22 1.21 0.54
CA ARG A 503 39.92 2.00 1.58
C ARG A 503 40.91 1.19 2.42
N GLY A 504 40.73 -0.12 2.53
CA GLY A 504 41.52 -0.97 3.41
C GLY A 504 42.42 -1.99 2.69
N ILE A 505 42.66 -1.81 1.39
CA ILE A 505 43.60 -2.64 0.65
C ILE A 505 45.04 -2.41 1.16
N THR A 506 45.78 -3.48 1.38
CA THR A 506 47.19 -3.53 1.78
C THR A 506 47.94 -4.52 0.91
N VAL A 507 49.27 -4.52 0.95
CA VAL A 507 50.09 -5.48 0.19
C VAL A 507 49.70 -6.93 0.53
N ASP A 508 49.46 -7.22 1.81
CA ASP A 508 49.18 -8.57 2.32
C ASP A 508 47.83 -9.12 1.86
N ASN A 509 46.80 -8.27 1.72
CA ASN A 509 45.45 -8.69 1.34
C ASN A 509 45.07 -8.38 -0.12
N ALA A 510 45.93 -7.70 -0.88
CA ALA A 510 45.64 -7.22 -2.23
C ALA A 510 45.19 -8.33 -3.20
N PHE A 511 45.90 -9.48 -3.21
CA PHE A 511 45.52 -10.58 -4.08
C PHE A 511 44.27 -11.34 -3.63
N LEU A 512 44.05 -11.48 -2.32
CA LEU A 512 42.82 -12.07 -1.80
C LEU A 512 41.61 -11.25 -2.27
N LEU A 513 41.71 -9.92 -2.17
CA LEU A 513 40.67 -8.99 -2.60
C LEU A 513 40.50 -8.98 -4.14
N LEU A 514 41.59 -9.11 -4.89
CA LEU A 514 41.52 -9.26 -6.36
C LEU A 514 40.79 -10.55 -6.76
N SER A 515 41.13 -11.68 -6.13
CA SER A 515 40.48 -12.96 -6.38
C SER A 515 38.99 -12.91 -6.04
N ALA A 516 38.64 -12.29 -4.91
CA ALA A 516 37.26 -12.04 -4.55
C ALA A 516 36.53 -11.16 -5.58
N ALA A 517 37.15 -10.07 -6.03
CA ALA A 517 36.54 -9.19 -7.03
C ALA A 517 36.24 -9.91 -8.36
N VAL A 518 37.14 -10.78 -8.81
CA VAL A 518 36.92 -11.65 -10.00
C VAL A 518 35.80 -12.65 -9.73
N ARG A 519 35.82 -13.32 -8.57
CA ARG A 519 34.81 -14.33 -8.20
C ARG A 519 33.39 -13.77 -8.17
N TYR A 520 33.25 -12.51 -7.75
CA TYR A 520 31.95 -11.83 -7.62
C TYR A 520 31.64 -10.87 -8.78
N GLU A 521 32.37 -10.96 -9.90
CA GLU A 521 32.16 -10.16 -11.11
C GLU A 521 32.09 -8.65 -10.86
N ALA A 522 32.89 -8.15 -9.91
CA ALA A 522 32.90 -6.75 -9.51
C ALA A 522 33.96 -5.98 -10.32
N GLU A 523 33.66 -5.65 -11.59
CA GLU A 523 34.61 -5.03 -12.55
C GLU A 523 35.34 -3.80 -11.98
N ASP A 524 34.62 -2.86 -11.36
CA ASP A 524 35.17 -1.64 -10.75
C ASP A 524 36.10 -1.91 -9.57
N LEU A 525 35.92 -3.04 -8.88
CA LEU A 525 36.77 -3.46 -7.77
C LEU A 525 37.96 -4.27 -8.28
N GLU A 526 37.73 -5.13 -9.28
CA GLU A 526 38.76 -5.92 -9.93
C GLU A 526 39.83 -5.02 -10.55
N ASP A 527 39.42 -4.02 -11.34
CA ASP A 527 40.35 -3.09 -11.97
C ASP A 527 41.16 -2.29 -10.93
N PHE A 528 40.51 -1.90 -9.83
CA PHE A 528 41.19 -1.21 -8.72
C PHE A 528 42.22 -2.10 -8.03
N CYS A 529 41.83 -3.32 -7.61
CA CYS A 529 42.71 -4.28 -6.97
C CYS A 529 43.86 -4.69 -7.91
N PHE A 530 43.57 -4.87 -9.20
CA PHE A 530 44.57 -5.21 -10.21
C PHE A 530 45.64 -4.13 -10.35
N ARG A 531 45.24 -2.85 -10.45
CA ARG A 531 46.18 -1.72 -10.51
C ARG A 531 47.03 -1.63 -9.24
N PHE A 532 46.43 -1.87 -8.07
CA PHE A 532 47.17 -1.91 -6.81
C PHE A 532 48.21 -3.03 -6.82
N CYS A 533 47.85 -4.25 -7.21
CA CYS A 533 48.77 -5.39 -7.30
C CYS A 533 49.92 -5.12 -8.28
N VAL A 534 49.67 -4.49 -9.43
CA VAL A 534 50.73 -4.17 -10.41
C VAL A 534 51.68 -3.09 -9.90
N ASN A 535 51.17 -2.06 -9.21
CA ASN A 535 52.01 -1.00 -8.65
C ASN A 535 52.91 -1.49 -7.51
N HIS A 536 52.50 -2.54 -6.79
CA HIS A 536 53.23 -3.13 -5.68
C HIS A 536 53.73 -4.55 -5.98
N LEU A 537 53.92 -4.89 -7.26
CA LEU A 537 54.13 -6.26 -7.72
C LEU A 537 55.28 -6.99 -7.00
N THR A 538 56.38 -6.30 -6.72
CA THR A 538 57.55 -6.88 -6.03
C THR A 538 57.22 -7.35 -4.61
N ASP A 539 56.46 -6.55 -3.86
CA ASP A 539 56.12 -6.88 -2.47
C ASP A 539 54.98 -7.89 -2.43
N VAL A 540 54.01 -7.71 -3.33
CA VAL A 540 52.81 -8.54 -3.39
C VAL A 540 53.14 -9.98 -3.80
N THR A 541 54.10 -10.20 -4.71
CA THR A 541 54.56 -11.56 -5.10
C THR A 541 55.27 -12.32 -3.97
N GLN A 542 55.66 -11.64 -2.89
CA GLN A 542 56.25 -12.24 -1.69
C GLN A 542 55.21 -12.65 -0.65
N THR A 543 53.93 -12.33 -0.85
CA THR A 543 52.86 -12.65 0.10
C THR A 543 52.38 -14.10 -0.03
N ASP A 544 51.96 -14.70 1.09
CA ASP A 544 51.40 -16.06 1.09
C ASP A 544 50.13 -16.17 0.23
N ALA A 545 49.32 -15.10 0.17
CA ALA A 545 48.10 -15.03 -0.63
C ALA A 545 48.38 -15.21 -2.14
N PHE A 546 49.53 -14.73 -2.62
CA PHE A 546 49.95 -14.93 -4.00
C PHE A 546 50.31 -16.40 -4.29
N TRP A 547 50.94 -17.09 -3.35
CA TRP A 547 51.38 -18.48 -3.50
C TRP A 547 50.26 -19.51 -3.36
N GLN A 548 49.18 -19.17 -2.64
CA GLN A 548 48.02 -20.05 -2.45
C GLN A 548 46.99 -19.97 -3.59
N MET A 549 47.31 -19.27 -4.68
CA MET A 549 46.33 -18.90 -5.69
C MET A 549 45.98 -20.02 -6.68
N ASP A 550 44.76 -19.94 -7.23
CA ASP A 550 44.32 -20.76 -8.34
C ASP A 550 45.15 -20.48 -9.61
N GLY A 551 45.59 -21.56 -10.26
CA GLY A 551 46.53 -21.52 -11.38
C GLY A 551 45.96 -20.88 -12.65
N MET A 552 44.63 -20.84 -12.82
CA MET A 552 44.00 -20.13 -13.94
C MET A 552 44.01 -18.62 -13.71
N LEU A 553 43.61 -18.18 -12.52
CA LEU A 553 43.63 -16.76 -12.14
C LEU A 553 45.05 -16.17 -12.22
N LEU A 554 46.08 -17.00 -11.95
CA LEU A 554 47.49 -16.60 -12.03
C LEU A 554 47.93 -16.36 -13.47
N LYS A 555 47.55 -17.25 -14.38
CA LYS A 555 47.84 -17.08 -15.80
C LYS A 555 47.18 -15.83 -16.35
N ASP A 556 45.92 -15.60 -16.02
CA ASP A 556 45.19 -14.41 -16.46
C ASP A 556 45.79 -13.13 -15.89
N PHE A 557 46.17 -13.14 -14.61
CA PHE A 557 46.88 -12.02 -13.99
C PHE A 557 48.20 -11.73 -14.70
N ILE A 558 49.05 -12.74 -14.96
CA ILE A 558 50.34 -12.55 -15.64
C ILE A 558 50.15 -12.03 -17.07
N VAL A 559 49.18 -12.56 -17.82
CA VAL A 559 48.87 -12.09 -19.18
C VAL A 559 48.40 -10.63 -19.14
N LYS A 560 47.51 -10.28 -18.22
CA LYS A 560 46.97 -8.92 -18.05
C LYS A 560 48.08 -7.96 -17.60
N ALA A 561 48.93 -8.35 -16.64
CA ALA A 561 50.07 -7.57 -16.16
C ALA A 561 51.11 -7.35 -17.28
N GLY A 562 51.38 -8.37 -18.11
CA GLY A 562 52.29 -8.25 -19.26
C GLY A 562 51.80 -7.26 -20.32
N ARG A 563 50.49 -7.23 -20.61
CA ARG A 563 49.87 -6.23 -21.49
C ARG A 563 49.90 -4.82 -20.89
N SER A 564 49.83 -4.72 -19.57
CA SER A 564 49.81 -3.47 -18.81
C SER A 564 51.21 -2.88 -18.58
N GLY A 565 52.27 -3.55 -19.04
CA GLY A 565 53.65 -3.12 -18.83
C GLY A 565 54.23 -3.43 -17.45
N GLY A 566 53.57 -4.26 -16.63
CA GLY A 566 53.98 -4.59 -15.26
C GLY A 566 55.31 -5.34 -15.13
N PHE A 567 55.90 -5.80 -16.23
CA PHE A 567 57.22 -6.45 -16.28
C PHE A 567 58.28 -5.64 -17.05
N ARG A 568 57.99 -4.38 -17.38
CA ARG A 568 59.00 -3.48 -17.95
C ARG A 568 59.72 -2.80 -16.80
N ASN A 569 61.00 -3.17 -16.62
CA ASN A 569 61.94 -2.50 -15.72
C ASN A 569 62.04 -1.01 -16.00
#